data_AF-A0A8B9PBP3-F1
#
_entry.id   AF-A0A8B9PBP3-F1
#
_cell.length_a   1.000
_cell.length_b   1.000
_cell.length_c   1.000
_cell.angle_alpha   90.00
_cell.angle_beta   90.00
_cell.angle_gamma   90.00
#
_symmetry.space_group_name_H-M   'P 1'
#
loop_
_entity.id
_entity.type
_entity.pdbx_description
1 polymer ?
#
loop_
_entity_poly.entity_id
_entity_poly.type
_entity_poly.pdbx_seq_one_letter_code
_entity_poly.pdbx_strand_id
1 'polypeptide(L)'
;MQTPPGRYGPGPCRGGYRLGGIRAHGKKVVNALGNAVKNVDNLSQALSELSNLHAYNLRVDPVNFKLLSQCFQVVLAVHLGKEYSPEIHSAMDKFLAAVASVLAEKYR
;
A
#
# COMPACT_ATOMS: atom_id res chain seq x y z
N MET A 1 -46.97 11.32 34.09
CA MET A 1 -46.15 10.22 33.52
C MET A 1 -44.71 10.70 33.48
N GLN A 2 -43.89 10.31 34.47
CA GLN A 2 -42.46 10.63 34.53
C GLN A 2 -41.68 9.50 33.85
N THR A 3 -40.87 9.84 32.85
CA THR A 3 -39.93 8.92 32.22
C THR A 3 -38.64 8.84 33.06
N PRO A 4 -38.05 7.64 33.26
CA PRO A 4 -36.83 7.52 34.05
C PRO A 4 -35.59 7.97 33.25
N PRO A 5 -34.55 8.52 33.89
CA PRO A 5 -33.36 8.99 33.20
C PRO A 5 -32.31 7.87 33.04
N GLY A 6 -31.64 7.87 31.88
CA GLY A 6 -30.22 7.51 31.78
C GLY A 6 -29.86 6.06 31.46
N ARG A 7 -29.84 5.70 30.17
CA ARG A 7 -28.88 4.72 29.61
C ARG A 7 -28.37 5.13 28.21
N TYR A 8 -28.02 6.40 28.03
CA TYR A 8 -27.22 6.84 26.88
C TYR A 8 -25.77 7.07 27.31
N GLY A 9 -25.12 6.00 27.77
CA GLY A 9 -23.67 5.94 27.75
C GLY A 9 -23.23 5.35 26.41
N PRO A 10 -22.16 5.84 25.77
CA PRO A 10 -21.57 5.12 24.65
C PRO A 10 -21.11 3.75 25.18
N GLY A 11 -21.79 2.68 24.74
CA GLY A 11 -21.27 1.33 24.92
C GLY A 11 -19.88 1.25 24.32
N PRO A 12 -18.97 0.39 24.83
CA PRO A 12 -17.62 0.30 24.30
C PRO A 12 -17.70 -0.14 22.84
N CYS A 13 -17.49 0.80 21.92
CA CYS A 13 -17.28 0.53 20.52
C CYS A 13 -16.00 -0.31 20.39
N ARG A 14 -16.13 -1.63 20.48
CA ARG A 14 -15.07 -2.56 20.06
C ARG A 14 -14.99 -2.55 18.54
N GLY A 15 -14.44 -1.46 17.99
CA GLY A 15 -14.04 -1.31 16.60
C GLY A 15 -12.55 -1.05 16.52
N GLY A 16 -11.75 -1.84 17.25
CA GLY A 16 -10.31 -1.72 17.26
C GLY A 16 -9.72 -2.25 15.96
N TYR A 17 -9.70 -1.44 14.90
CA TYR A 17 -8.69 -1.62 13.88
C TYR A 17 -7.34 -1.66 14.60
N ARG A 18 -6.55 -2.72 14.42
CA ARG A 18 -5.17 -2.77 14.92
C ARG A 18 -4.33 -1.78 14.10
N LEU A 19 -4.52 -0.49 14.35
CA LEU A 19 -3.82 0.64 13.71
C LEU A 19 -2.31 0.45 13.78
N GLY A 20 -1.80 -0.14 14.88
CA GLY A 20 -0.38 -0.48 15.03
C GLY A 20 0.12 -1.45 13.95
N GLY A 21 -0.65 -2.49 13.62
CA GLY A 21 -0.28 -3.46 12.58
C GLY A 21 -0.29 -2.85 11.19
N ILE A 22 -1.32 -2.06 10.86
CA ILE A 22 -1.44 -1.37 9.57
C ILE A 22 -0.29 -0.36 9.39
N ARG A 23 -0.02 0.47 10.41
CA ARG A 23 1.08 1.45 10.37
C ARG A 23 2.45 0.78 10.23
N ALA A 24 2.69 -0.29 10.99
CA ALA A 24 3.94 -1.04 10.90
C ALA A 24 4.12 -1.68 9.51
N HIS A 25 3.04 -2.22 8.93
CA HIS A 25 3.08 -2.77 7.58
C HIS A 25 3.29 -1.68 6.52
N GLY A 26 2.59 -0.55 6.63
CA GLY A 26 2.78 0.61 5.74
C GLY A 26 4.23 1.09 5.70
N LYS A 27 4.90 1.14 6.87
CA LYS A 27 6.34 1.43 6.94
C LYS A 27 7.19 0.43 6.14
N LYS A 28 6.88 -0.87 6.23
CA LYS A 28 7.60 -1.91 5.45
C LYS A 28 7.40 -1.72 3.94
N VAL A 29 6.17 -1.44 3.50
CA VAL A 29 5.85 -1.21 2.08
C VAL A 29 6.61 0.00 1.54
N VAL A 30 6.55 1.15 2.23
CA VAL A 30 7.26 2.36 1.79
C VAL A 30 8.78 2.16 1.82
N ASN A 31 9.33 1.45 2.80
CA ASN A 31 10.77 1.12 2.83
C ASN A 31 11.18 0.24 1.63
N ALA A 32 10.36 -0.75 1.25
CA ALA A 32 10.61 -1.59 0.08
C ALA A 32 10.56 -0.77 -1.22
N LEU A 33 9.56 0.13 -1.36
CA LEU A 33 9.51 1.07 -2.48
C LEU A 33 10.73 2.00 -2.50
N GLY A 34 11.19 2.48 -1.35
CA GLY A 34 12.43 3.27 -1.24
C GLY A 34 13.67 2.49 -1.65
N ASN A 35 13.75 1.19 -1.35
CA ASN A 35 14.82 0.32 -1.85
C ASN A 35 14.74 0.14 -3.38
N ALA A 36 13.53 -0.01 -3.92
CA ALA A 36 13.31 -0.10 -5.36
C ALA A 36 13.75 1.19 -6.09
N VAL A 37 13.45 2.37 -5.55
CA VAL A 37 13.92 3.66 -6.11
C VAL A 37 15.45 3.71 -6.18
N LYS A 38 16.15 3.26 -5.13
CA LYS A 38 17.62 3.24 -5.09
C LYS A 38 18.26 2.27 -6.10
N ASN A 39 17.51 1.28 -6.56
CA ASN A 39 17.96 0.22 -7.45
C ASN A 39 17.07 0.13 -8.70
N VAL A 40 16.64 1.27 -9.23
CA VAL A 40 15.64 1.34 -10.31
C VAL A 40 16.07 0.60 -11.57
N ASP A 41 17.38 0.53 -11.84
CA ASP A 41 17.95 -0.20 -12.98
C ASP A 41 18.04 -1.73 -12.75
N ASN A 42 17.78 -2.20 -11.52
CA ASN A 42 17.96 -3.61 -11.14
C ASN A 42 16.87 -4.09 -10.14
N LEU A 43 15.61 -3.82 -10.47
CA LEU A 43 14.47 -4.09 -9.60
C LEU A 43 14.31 -5.58 -9.25
N SER A 44 14.47 -6.50 -10.22
CA SER A 44 14.31 -7.94 -9.98
C SER A 44 15.29 -8.47 -8.94
N GLN A 45 16.55 -8.03 -8.96
CA GLN A 45 17.51 -8.41 -7.93
C GLN A 45 17.14 -7.78 -6.58
N ALA A 46 16.86 -6.48 -6.56
CA ALA A 46 16.58 -5.73 -5.33
C ALA A 46 15.30 -6.19 -4.60
N LEU A 47 14.33 -6.76 -5.33
CA LEU A 47 13.04 -7.21 -4.79
C LEU A 47 12.85 -8.74 -4.83
N SER A 48 13.90 -9.51 -5.14
CA SER A 48 13.82 -10.98 -5.33
C SER A 48 13.17 -11.71 -4.15
N GLU A 49 13.59 -11.42 -2.92
CA GLU A 49 13.00 -12.02 -1.71
C GLU A 49 11.52 -11.66 -1.55
N LEU A 50 11.15 -10.42 -1.88
CA LEU A 50 9.78 -9.94 -1.77
C LEU A 50 8.88 -10.57 -2.85
N SER A 51 9.41 -10.78 -4.05
CA SER A 51 8.73 -11.49 -5.14
C SER A 51 8.45 -12.94 -4.75
N ASN A 52 9.44 -13.66 -4.22
CA ASN A 52 9.26 -15.03 -3.69
C ASN A 52 8.20 -15.08 -2.57
N LEU A 53 8.25 -14.12 -1.64
CA LEU A 53 7.28 -14.04 -0.54
C LEU A 53 5.85 -13.86 -1.07
N HIS A 54 5.65 -12.93 -2.02
CA HIS A 54 4.33 -12.68 -2.58
C HIS A 54 3.82 -13.86 -3.38
N ALA A 55 4.66 -14.49 -4.21
CA ALA A 55 4.28 -15.59 -5.08
C ALA A 55 4.00 -16.89 -4.33
N TYR A 56 4.93 -17.34 -3.49
CA TYR A 56 4.86 -18.69 -2.94
C TYR A 56 4.12 -18.75 -1.60
N ASN A 57 4.30 -17.73 -0.74
CA ASN A 57 3.77 -17.75 0.62
C ASN A 57 2.43 -17.02 0.71
N LEU A 58 2.36 -15.79 0.20
CA LEU A 58 1.14 -14.96 0.30
C LEU A 58 0.15 -15.24 -0.83
N ARG A 59 0.64 -15.68 -1.99
CA ARG A 59 -0.13 -15.96 -3.21
C ARG A 59 -1.08 -14.81 -3.58
N VAL A 60 -0.57 -13.59 -3.49
CA VAL A 60 -1.32 -12.37 -3.86
C VAL A 60 -1.71 -12.43 -5.33
N ASP A 61 -3.00 -12.28 -5.65
CA ASP A 61 -3.41 -12.13 -7.05
C ASP A 61 -2.72 -10.90 -7.67
N PRO A 62 -2.02 -11.03 -8.82
CA PRO A 62 -1.34 -9.90 -9.47
C PRO A 62 -2.21 -8.65 -9.66
N VAL A 63 -3.53 -8.78 -9.80
CA VAL A 63 -4.48 -7.66 -9.91
C VAL A 63 -4.43 -6.75 -8.68
N ASN A 64 -4.19 -7.30 -7.48
CA ASN A 64 -4.16 -6.52 -6.24
C ASN A 64 -3.00 -5.53 -6.17
N PHE A 65 -1.87 -5.80 -6.85
CA PHE A 65 -0.79 -4.81 -6.94
C PHE A 65 -1.24 -3.56 -7.69
N LYS A 66 -2.06 -3.72 -8.75
CA LYS A 66 -2.61 -2.59 -9.50
C LYS A 66 -3.55 -1.73 -8.64
N LEU A 67 -4.39 -2.38 -7.82
CA LEU A 67 -5.28 -1.68 -6.88
C LEU A 67 -4.48 -0.87 -5.85
N LEU A 68 -3.42 -1.46 -5.28
CA LEU A 68 -2.55 -0.75 -4.34
C LEU A 68 -1.81 0.42 -5.01
N SER A 69 -1.30 0.24 -6.23
CA SER A 69 -0.64 1.30 -6.99
C SER A 69 -1.57 2.48 -7.24
N GLN A 70 -2.84 2.25 -7.59
CA GLN A 70 -3.84 3.31 -7.74
C GLN A 70 -4.10 4.05 -6.42
N CYS A 71 -4.19 3.33 -5.31
CA CYS A 71 -4.33 3.97 -3.99
C CYS A 71 -3.11 4.83 -3.65
N PHE A 72 -1.90 4.37 -3.98
CA PHE A 72 -0.66 5.14 -3.78
C PHE A 72 -0.66 6.43 -4.60
N GLN A 73 -1.11 6.37 -5.85
CA GLN A 73 -1.24 7.53 -6.74
C GLN A 73 -2.20 8.58 -6.17
N VAL A 74 -3.35 8.14 -5.64
CA VAL A 74 -4.29 9.03 -4.93
C VAL A 74 -3.62 9.68 -3.72
N VAL A 75 -2.88 8.92 -2.91
CA VAL A 75 -2.16 9.46 -1.75
C VAL A 75 -1.14 10.51 -2.19
N LEU A 76 -0.35 10.26 -3.24
CA LEU A 76 0.62 11.23 -3.77
C LEU A 76 -0.07 12.51 -4.27
N ALA A 77 -1.16 12.37 -5.03
CA ALA A 77 -1.94 13.51 -5.52
C ALA A 77 -2.48 14.38 -4.38
N VAL A 78 -3.01 13.75 -3.32
CA VAL A 78 -3.53 14.46 -2.15
C VAL A 78 -2.43 15.22 -1.39
N HIS A 79 -1.24 14.64 -1.25
CA HIS A 79 -0.17 15.23 -0.43
C HIS A 79 0.69 16.25 -1.18
N LEU A 80 0.89 16.07 -2.50
CA LEU A 80 1.66 17.00 -3.33
C LEU A 80 0.77 18.10 -3.94
N GLY A 81 -0.54 17.88 -4.04
CA GLY A 81 -1.50 18.86 -4.54
C GLY A 81 -1.13 19.35 -5.94
N LYS A 82 -0.86 20.65 -6.08
CA LYS A 82 -0.51 21.29 -7.36
C LYS A 82 0.83 20.83 -7.93
N GLU A 83 1.72 20.31 -7.09
CA GLU A 83 3.02 19.79 -7.54
C GLU A 83 2.90 18.42 -8.19
N TYR A 84 1.75 17.75 -8.06
CA TYR A 84 1.52 16.46 -8.71
C TYR A 84 1.16 16.63 -10.19
N SER A 85 2.18 16.99 -10.98
CA SER A 85 2.02 17.24 -12.41
C SER A 85 1.76 15.94 -13.21
N PRO A 86 1.26 16.04 -14.46
CA PRO A 86 1.10 14.89 -15.34
C PRO A 86 2.39 14.08 -15.55
N GLU A 87 3.54 14.75 -15.55
CA GLU A 87 4.86 14.11 -15.68
C GLU A 87 5.19 13.28 -14.44
N ILE A 88 4.94 13.81 -13.24
CA ILE A 88 5.13 13.07 -11.98
C ILE A 88 4.15 11.90 -11.89
N HIS A 89 2.89 12.09 -12.27
CA HIS A 89 1.91 11.01 -12.36
C HIS A 89 2.40 9.88 -13.29
N SER A 90 2.80 10.23 -14.51
CA SER A 90 3.32 9.27 -15.50
C SER A 90 4.57 8.54 -15.02
N ALA A 91 5.51 9.25 -14.39
CA ALA A 91 6.72 8.64 -13.84
C ALA A 91 6.40 7.64 -12.71
N MET A 92 5.53 8.03 -11.78
CA MET A 92 5.12 7.18 -10.67
C MET A 92 4.28 5.98 -11.14
N ASP A 93 3.44 6.15 -12.16
CA ASP A 93 2.64 5.04 -12.72
C ASP A 93 3.54 3.97 -13.34
N LYS A 94 4.51 4.39 -14.18
CA LYS A 94 5.51 3.50 -14.76
C LYS A 94 6.36 2.81 -13.70
N PHE A 95 6.82 3.55 -12.68
CA PHE A 95 7.60 2.98 -11.58
C PHE A 95 6.80 1.91 -10.81
N LEU A 96 5.58 2.23 -10.39
CA LEU A 96 4.75 1.29 -9.63
C LEU A 96 4.32 0.09 -10.48
N ALA A 97 4.12 0.26 -11.79
CA ALA A 97 3.86 -0.84 -12.72
C ALA A 97 5.08 -1.78 -12.85
N ALA A 98 6.29 -1.21 -12.95
CA ALA A 98 7.52 -2.00 -13.00
C ALA A 98 7.73 -2.81 -11.70
N VAL A 99 7.53 -2.20 -10.54
CA VAL A 99 7.59 -2.89 -9.24
C VAL A 99 6.53 -4.01 -9.16
N ALA A 100 5.29 -3.73 -9.57
CA ALA A 100 4.22 -4.74 -9.57
C ALA A 100 4.57 -5.94 -10.49
N SER A 101 5.15 -5.67 -11.66
CA SER A 101 5.59 -6.72 -12.59
C SER A 101 6.64 -7.63 -11.95
N VAL A 102 7.66 -7.04 -11.30
CA VAL A 102 8.72 -7.79 -10.60
C VAL A 102 8.18 -8.61 -9.42
N LEU A 103 7.26 -8.05 -8.63
CA LEU A 103 6.64 -8.80 -7.51
C LEU A 103 5.75 -9.95 -7.98
N ALA A 104 5.28 -9.90 -9.23
CA ALA A 104 4.50 -10.95 -9.86
C ALA A 104 5.31 -11.85 -10.81
N GLU A 105 6.62 -11.65 -10.97
CA GLU A 105 7.42 -12.35 -11.98
C GLU A 105 7.49 -13.86 -11.72
N LYS A 106 7.45 -14.30 -10.46
CA LYS A 106 7.54 -15.71 -10.04
C LYS A 106 6.23 -16.49 -10.14
N TYR A 107 5.15 -15.86 -10.60
CA TYR A 107 3.89 -16.53 -10.93
C TYR A 107 3.88 -17.09 -12.36
N ARG A 108 4.85 -16.70 -13.19
CA ARG A 108 5.01 -17.08 -14.59
C ARG A 108 6.27 -17.91 -14.77
#